data_AF-A0A9D5PJZ7-F1
#
_entry.id   AF-A0A9D5PJZ7-F1
#
_cell.length_a   1.000
_cell.length_b   1.000
_cell.length_c   1.000
_cell.angle_alpha   90.00
_cell.angle_beta   90.00
_cell.angle_gamma   90.00
#
_symmetry.space_group_name_H-M   'P 1'
#
loop_
_entity.id
_entity.type
_entity.pdbx_description
1 polymer ?
#
loop_
_entity_poly.entity_id
_entity_poly.type
_entity_poly.pdbx_seq_one_letter_code
_entity_poly.pdbx_strand_id
1 'polypeptide(L)'
;MNANTRIQWLHKRLINKSYPNARRLAERFHISPRQAQRDIDFLKKKMGAPIEYDAARRGFYYTEPFQLPLLLTSDNDDIYLPGIADVQNAEDLAASESIIQMQIPYTATLELFDRLTIMELTPYITERLGKGQFACEFHSIEKFLGSLISLQADFRVIEPEWLRERLIASAERILKNQKD
;
A
#
# COMPACT_ATOMS: atom_id res chain seq x y z
N MET A 1 -1.53 13.45 -3.42
CA MET A 1 -0.45 12.62 -2.82
C MET A 1 -0.98 12.00 -1.53
N ASN A 2 -0.93 10.67 -1.40
CA ASN A 2 -1.65 9.92 -0.36
C ASN A 2 -1.05 10.15 1.05
N ALA A 3 -1.90 10.15 2.08
CA ALA A 3 -1.49 10.31 3.48
C ALA A 3 -0.59 9.17 3.96
N ASN A 4 -0.88 7.95 3.52
CA ASN A 4 -0.11 6.75 3.86
C ASN A 4 1.38 6.90 3.47
N THR A 5 1.65 7.32 2.23
CA THR A 5 3.01 7.58 1.73
C THR A 5 3.77 8.61 2.58
N ARG A 6 3.08 9.63 3.11
CA ARG A 6 3.70 10.65 3.97
C ARG A 6 4.07 10.10 5.34
N ILE A 7 3.20 9.26 5.91
CA ILE A 7 3.43 8.57 7.19
C ILE A 7 4.60 7.60 7.07
N GLN A 8 4.66 6.80 6.00
CA GLN A 8 5.79 5.90 5.74
C GLN A 8 7.11 6.65 5.59
N TRP A 9 7.10 7.76 4.84
CA TRP A 9 8.29 8.59 4.67
C TRP A 9 8.75 9.17 6.01
N LEU A 10 7.81 9.70 6.80
CA LEU A 10 8.09 10.25 8.12
C LEU A 10 8.67 9.17 9.05
N HIS A 11 8.07 7.98 9.07
CA HIS A 11 8.54 6.83 9.83
C HIS A 11 9.98 6.43 9.46
N LYS A 12 10.30 6.28 8.16
CA LYS A 12 11.68 6.00 7.69
C LYS A 12 12.68 7.04 8.18
N ARG A 13 12.29 8.32 8.19
CA ARG A 13 13.15 9.42 8.69
C ARG A 13 13.36 9.38 10.19
N LEU A 14 12.33 9.00 10.95
CA LEU A 14 12.40 8.84 12.41
C LEU A 14 13.30 7.66 12.79
N ILE A 15 13.18 6.51 12.10
CA ILE A 15 14.08 5.34 12.28
C ILE A 15 15.53 5.71 11.99
N ASN A 16 15.78 6.42 10.87
CA ASN A 16 17.11 6.82 10.46
C ASN A 16 17.68 7.99 11.28
N LYS A 17 17.08 8.34 12.42
CA LYS A 17 17.46 9.44 13.32
C LYS A 17 17.79 10.73 12.55
N SER A 18 16.99 11.03 11.52
CA SER A 18 17.21 12.17 10.62
C SER A 18 16.50 13.44 11.07
N TYR A 19 15.86 13.44 12.25
CA TYR A 19 15.16 14.58 12.85
C TYR A 19 14.22 15.31 11.87
N PRO A 20 13.25 14.61 11.23
CA PRO A 20 12.28 15.25 10.34
C PRO A 20 11.44 16.30 11.09
N ASN A 21 10.93 17.30 10.39
CA ASN A 21 10.02 18.29 10.98
C ASN A 21 8.85 18.60 10.04
N ALA A 22 7.79 19.18 10.60
CA ALA A 22 6.55 19.48 9.87
C ALA A 22 6.79 20.36 8.65
N ARG A 23 7.71 21.32 8.73
CA ARG A 23 8.04 22.22 7.61
C ARG A 23 8.69 21.47 6.44
N ARG A 24 9.70 20.63 6.70
CA ARG A 24 10.35 19.80 5.67
C ARG A 24 9.38 18.79 5.06
N LEU A 25 8.48 18.25 5.87
CA LEU A 25 7.41 17.37 5.39
C LEU A 25 6.44 18.14 4.47
N ALA A 26 6.03 19.34 4.87
CA ALA A 26 5.14 20.21 4.10
C ALA A 26 5.76 20.60 2.74
N GLU A 27 7.01 21.04 2.74
CA GLU A 27 7.76 21.39 1.52
C GLU A 27 7.91 20.20 0.57
N ARG A 28 8.27 19.02 1.10
CA ARG A 28 8.50 17.82 0.29
C ARG A 28 7.24 17.30 -0.40
N PHE A 29 6.10 17.32 0.29
CA PHE A 29 4.85 16.75 -0.21
C PHE A 29 3.88 17.81 -0.74
N HIS A 30 4.31 19.06 -0.82
CA HIS A 30 3.51 20.22 -1.25
C HIS A 30 2.16 20.31 -0.50
N ILE A 31 2.19 20.10 0.82
CA ILE A 31 1.01 20.21 1.70
C ILE A 31 1.13 21.39 2.65
N SER A 32 0.02 21.78 3.29
CA SER A 32 0.07 22.83 4.30
C SER A 32 0.85 22.39 5.56
N PRO A 33 1.51 23.32 6.27
CA PRO A 33 2.16 23.02 7.56
C PRO A 33 1.19 22.41 8.58
N ARG A 34 -0.08 22.85 8.55
CA ARG A 34 -1.15 22.29 9.39
C ARG A 34 -1.41 20.81 9.09
N GLN A 35 -1.41 20.43 7.81
CA GLN A 35 -1.59 19.03 7.41
C GLN A 35 -0.38 18.18 7.76
N ALA A 36 0.84 18.69 7.56
CA ALA A 36 2.06 18.01 7.98
C ALA A 36 2.10 17.77 9.50
N GLN A 37 1.65 18.73 10.31
CA GLN A 37 1.54 18.56 11.75
C GLN A 37 0.50 17.49 12.13
N ARG A 38 -0.63 17.41 11.41
CA ARG A 38 -1.63 16.35 11.62
C ARG A 38 -1.05 14.97 11.35
N ASP A 39 -0.19 14.81 10.34
CA ASP A 39 0.45 13.53 10.05
C ASP A 39 1.40 13.09 11.19
N ILE A 40 2.13 14.04 11.79
CA ILE A 40 2.97 13.78 12.98
C ILE A 40 2.11 13.44 14.20
N ASP A 41 1.06 14.23 14.45
CA ASP A 41 0.13 14.01 15.55
C ASP A 41 -0.59 12.68 15.42
N PHE A 42 -0.89 12.24 14.20
CA PHE A 42 -1.48 10.94 13.92
C PHE A 42 -0.56 9.82 14.39
N LEU A 43 0.71 9.82 13.96
CA LEU A 43 1.70 8.84 14.45
C LEU A 43 1.81 8.87 15.97
N LYS A 44 1.92 10.06 16.57
CA LYS A 44 2.14 10.20 18.01
C LYS A 44 0.91 9.78 18.84
N LYS A 45 -0.27 10.30 18.50
CA LYS A 45 -1.48 10.21 19.34
C LYS A 45 -2.39 9.05 18.97
N LYS A 46 -2.47 8.70 17.68
CA LYS A 46 -3.36 7.63 17.20
C LYS A 46 -2.64 6.29 17.09
N MET A 47 -1.36 6.30 16.72
CA MET A 47 -0.57 5.08 16.59
C MET A 47 0.29 4.80 17.82
N GLY A 48 0.20 5.64 18.85
CA GLY A 48 0.99 5.49 20.09
C GLY A 48 2.50 5.61 19.89
N ALA A 49 2.95 6.24 18.79
CA ALA A 49 4.37 6.28 18.49
C ALA A 49 5.12 7.16 19.51
N PRO A 50 6.25 6.69 20.07
CA PRO A 50 7.04 7.39 21.09
C PRO A 50 7.85 8.53 20.47
N ILE A 51 7.17 9.58 20.02
CA ILE A 51 7.76 10.70 19.29
C ILE A 51 7.95 11.91 20.21
N GLU A 52 9.18 12.42 20.25
CA GLU A 52 9.54 13.68 20.88
C GLU A 52 10.20 14.67 19.92
N TYR A 53 10.26 15.93 20.34
CA TYR A 53 10.88 17.00 19.58
C TYR A 53 12.21 17.42 20.21
N ASP A 54 13.26 17.40 19.41
CA ASP A 54 14.58 17.91 19.77
C ASP A 54 14.71 19.37 19.27
N ALA A 55 14.78 20.31 20.21
CA ALA A 55 14.91 21.74 19.89
C ALA A 55 16.27 22.12 19.28
N ALA A 56 17.35 21.42 19.67
CA ALA A 56 18.69 21.67 19.15
C ALA A 56 18.80 21.22 17.69
N ARG A 57 18.20 20.06 17.35
CA ARG A 57 18.19 19.51 15.99
C ARG A 57 16.99 19.97 15.15
N ARG A 58 16.06 20.71 15.76
CA ARG A 58 14.85 21.27 15.15
C ARG A 58 14.02 20.21 14.43
N GLY A 59 13.75 19.09 15.10
CA GLY A 59 13.01 17.97 14.51
C GLY A 59 12.61 16.88 15.48
N PHE A 60 11.79 15.97 15.00
CA PHE A 60 11.21 14.87 15.76
C PHE A 60 12.07 13.62 15.73
N TYR A 61 12.03 12.82 16.78
CA TYR A 61 12.73 11.54 16.86
C TYR A 61 11.92 10.52 17.66
N TYR A 62 12.24 9.23 17.49
CA TYR A 62 11.71 8.18 18.35
C TYR A 62 12.54 8.07 19.62
N THR A 63 11.91 8.17 20.79
CA THR A 63 12.55 7.93 22.09
C THR A 63 12.80 6.44 22.32
N GLU A 64 11.95 5.58 21.74
CA GLU A 64 12.05 4.13 21.80
C GLU A 64 11.81 3.50 20.42
N PRO A 65 12.32 2.29 20.13
CA PRO A 65 12.04 1.61 18.88
C PRO A 65 10.53 1.48 18.63
N PHE A 66 10.08 1.90 17.46
CA PHE A 66 8.68 1.84 17.06
C PHE A 66 8.56 1.22 15.68
N GLN A 67 7.53 0.39 15.49
CA GLN A 67 7.20 -0.22 14.20
C GLN A 67 5.84 0.30 13.74
N LEU A 68 5.76 0.64 12.46
CA LEU A 68 4.51 1.11 11.87
C LEU A 68 3.57 -0.08 11.59
N PRO A 69 2.27 -0.01 11.93
CA PRO A 69 1.31 -1.08 11.62
C PRO A 69 1.12 -1.33 10.12
N LEU A 70 0.82 -2.59 9.78
CA LEU A 70 0.80 -3.12 8.40
C LEU A 70 -0.14 -2.37 7.43
N LEU A 71 -1.26 -1.85 7.93
CA LEU A 71 -2.22 -1.04 7.15
C LEU A 71 -1.59 0.24 6.57
N LEU A 72 -0.53 0.74 7.19
CA LEU A 72 0.19 1.95 6.77
C LEU A 72 1.56 1.66 6.14
N THR A 73 1.95 0.40 5.98
CA THR A 73 3.20 0.02 5.30
C THR A 73 2.97 -0.55 3.91
N SER A 74 1.76 -1.02 3.61
CA SER A 74 1.39 -1.41 2.25
C SER A 74 1.10 -0.18 1.40
N ASP A 75 1.52 -0.20 0.13
CA ASP A 75 1.13 0.80 -0.87
C ASP A 75 -0.37 0.71 -1.22
N ASN A 76 -1.22 0.11 -0.39
CA ASN A 76 -2.65 0.08 -0.60
C ASN A 76 -3.21 1.50 -0.46
N ASP A 77 -3.56 2.07 -1.61
CA ASP A 77 -4.06 3.43 -1.73
C ASP A 77 -5.55 3.55 -1.34
N ASP A 78 -6.23 2.42 -1.12
CA ASP A 78 -7.70 2.33 -0.99
C ASP A 78 -8.22 2.13 0.44
N ILE A 79 -7.36 2.28 1.46
CA ILE A 79 -7.91 2.52 2.81
C ILE A 79 -8.38 3.97 2.84
N TYR A 80 -9.60 4.18 2.32
CA TYR A 80 -10.46 5.25 2.75
C TYR A 80 -10.45 5.21 4.29
N LEU A 81 -9.95 6.26 4.92
CA LEU A 81 -10.05 6.49 6.37
C LEU A 81 -11.20 7.46 6.71
N PRO A 82 -12.48 7.23 6.33
CA PRO A 82 -13.59 7.99 6.90
C PRO A 82 -14.10 7.38 8.22
N GLY A 83 -13.46 6.32 8.75
CA GLY A 83 -14.01 5.52 9.87
C GLY A 83 -13.20 5.43 11.17
N ILE A 84 -12.02 6.05 11.32
CA ILE A 84 -11.27 5.99 12.61
C ILE A 84 -11.79 7.01 13.65
N ALA A 85 -12.92 7.68 13.38
CA ALA A 85 -13.62 8.44 14.41
C ALA A 85 -14.33 7.52 15.42
N ASP A 86 -14.66 6.28 15.02
CA ASP A 86 -15.52 5.39 15.82
C ASP A 86 -14.81 4.16 16.40
N VAL A 87 -13.52 3.96 16.14
CA VAL A 87 -12.75 2.87 16.79
C VAL A 87 -12.27 3.37 18.14
N GLN A 88 -13.06 3.08 19.18
CA GLN A 88 -12.84 3.57 20.53
C GLN A 88 -11.79 2.78 21.33
N ASN A 89 -11.35 1.60 20.88
CA ASN A 89 -10.46 0.74 21.68
C ASN A 89 -9.30 0.14 20.86
N ALA A 90 -8.11 0.16 21.48
CA ALA A 90 -6.86 -0.36 20.91
C ALA A 90 -6.72 -1.89 21.00
N GLU A 91 -7.59 -2.56 21.76
CA GLU A 91 -7.51 -4.00 22.04
C GLU A 91 -7.98 -4.88 20.88
N ASP A 92 -8.83 -4.38 19.98
CA ASP A 92 -9.30 -5.13 18.80
C ASP A 92 -8.19 -5.31 17.72
N LEU A 93 -7.08 -4.58 17.82
CA LEU A 93 -5.92 -4.72 16.93
C LEU A 93 -4.98 -5.85 17.36
N ALA A 94 -4.96 -6.19 18.65
CA ALA A 94 -3.98 -7.08 19.27
C ALA A 94 -4.21 -8.57 18.92
N ALA A 95 -5.41 -8.98 18.50
CA ALA A 95 -5.68 -10.37 18.10
C ALA A 95 -5.00 -10.78 16.77
N SER A 96 -4.24 -9.87 16.13
CA SER A 96 -3.46 -10.14 14.92
C SER A 96 -1.95 -10.17 15.15
N GLU A 97 -1.51 -10.18 16.42
CA GLU A 97 -0.12 -10.04 16.90
C GLU A 97 0.89 -11.15 16.51
N SER A 98 0.62 -12.05 15.56
CA SER A 98 1.55 -13.18 15.33
C SER A 98 1.60 -13.70 13.90
N ILE A 99 1.97 -12.86 12.92
CA ILE A 99 2.58 -13.33 11.67
C ILE A 99 3.75 -12.42 11.28
N ILE A 100 4.94 -12.89 11.64
CA ILE A 100 6.28 -12.66 11.06
C ILE A 100 6.33 -11.77 9.78
N GLN A 101 7.15 -10.70 9.82
CA GLN A 101 8.11 -10.18 8.80
C GLN A 101 7.81 -10.26 7.28
N MET A 102 8.34 -9.29 6.51
CA MET A 102 8.69 -9.41 5.08
C MET A 102 7.62 -10.08 4.19
N GLN A 103 6.65 -9.34 3.66
CA GLN A 103 5.74 -9.94 2.67
C GLN A 103 6.49 -10.27 1.38
N ILE A 104 6.67 -11.58 1.12
CA ILE A 104 7.06 -12.12 -0.19
C ILE A 104 6.01 -11.61 -1.19
N PRO A 105 6.40 -10.96 -2.30
CA PRO A 105 5.45 -10.50 -3.30
C PRO A 105 4.63 -11.68 -3.82
N TYR A 106 3.35 -11.45 -4.09
CA TYR A 106 2.57 -12.44 -4.82
C TYR A 106 3.12 -12.53 -6.23
N THR A 107 3.32 -13.76 -6.69
CA THR A 107 3.74 -14.06 -8.05
C THR A 107 2.54 -14.55 -8.85
N ALA A 108 2.43 -14.12 -10.10
CA ALA A 108 1.52 -14.69 -11.07
C ALA A 108 2.21 -14.90 -12.41
N THR A 109 1.80 -15.95 -13.12
CA THR A 109 2.19 -16.19 -14.50
C THR A 109 1.01 -15.84 -15.39
N LEU A 110 1.22 -14.88 -16.28
CA LEU A 110 0.24 -14.43 -17.25
C LEU A 110 0.65 -14.84 -18.65
N GLU A 111 -0.31 -15.30 -19.44
CA GLU A 111 -0.20 -15.41 -20.88
C GLU A 111 -0.85 -14.18 -21.53
N LEU A 112 -0.05 -13.41 -22.25
CA LEU A 112 -0.40 -12.16 -22.91
C LEU A 112 -0.24 -12.31 -24.43
N PHE A 113 -1.23 -11.85 -25.20
CA PHE A 113 -1.31 -12.13 -26.64
C PHE A 113 -0.83 -10.97 -27.52
N ASP A 114 -0.76 -9.75 -26.99
CA ASP A 114 -0.41 -8.55 -27.75
C ASP A 114 0.61 -7.65 -27.03
N ARG A 115 1.22 -6.74 -27.79
CA ARG A 115 2.25 -5.83 -27.26
C ARG A 115 1.70 -4.72 -26.37
N LEU A 116 0.46 -4.28 -26.56
CA LEU A 116 -0.12 -3.19 -25.80
C LEU A 116 -0.36 -3.63 -24.35
N THR A 117 -0.90 -4.83 -24.16
CA THR A 117 -1.10 -5.45 -22.84
C THR A 117 0.21 -5.64 -22.09
N ILE A 118 1.27 -6.07 -22.79
CA ILE A 118 2.62 -6.17 -22.21
C ILE A 118 3.08 -4.79 -21.70
N MET A 119 2.85 -3.72 -22.48
CA MET A 119 3.23 -2.36 -22.07
C MET A 119 2.46 -1.89 -20.83
N GLU A 120 1.16 -2.14 -20.76
CA GLU A 120 0.33 -1.76 -19.60
C GLU A 120 0.71 -2.51 -18.32
N LEU A 121 1.12 -3.77 -18.45
CA LEU A 121 1.54 -4.60 -17.32
C LEU A 121 3.03 -4.51 -16.98
N THR A 122 3.81 -3.70 -17.70
CA THR A 122 5.25 -3.47 -17.43
C THR A 122 5.57 -3.24 -15.94
N PRO A 123 4.77 -2.50 -15.15
CA PRO A 123 5.07 -2.28 -13.72
C PRO A 123 5.06 -3.56 -12.88
N TYR A 124 4.38 -4.61 -13.34
CA TYR A 124 4.24 -5.88 -12.63
C TYR A 124 5.14 -6.97 -13.21
N ILE A 125 5.53 -6.88 -14.49
CA ILE A 125 6.32 -7.93 -15.16
C ILE A 125 7.76 -7.94 -14.61
N THR A 126 8.20 -9.09 -14.11
CA THR A 126 9.57 -9.30 -13.62
C THR A 126 10.44 -10.01 -14.63
N GLU A 127 9.90 -11.03 -15.31
CA GLU A 127 10.61 -11.76 -16.35
C GLU A 127 9.67 -12.37 -17.40
N ARG A 128 10.25 -12.75 -18.54
CA ARG A 128 9.53 -13.46 -19.60
C ARG A 128 9.91 -14.94 -19.55
N LEU A 129 8.93 -15.80 -19.29
CA LEU A 129 9.12 -17.25 -19.13
C LEU A 129 9.09 -18.01 -20.46
N GLY A 130 8.46 -17.46 -21.51
CA GLY A 130 8.37 -18.13 -22.80
C GLY A 130 7.63 -17.37 -23.89
N LYS A 131 7.08 -18.09 -24.88
CA LYS A 131 6.23 -17.50 -25.92
C LYS A 131 4.92 -17.03 -25.30
N GLY A 132 4.80 -15.71 -25.09
CA GLY A 132 3.57 -15.08 -24.58
C GLY A 132 3.41 -15.15 -23.07
N GLN A 133 4.28 -15.85 -22.34
CA GLN A 133 4.17 -16.02 -20.89
C GLN A 133 5.13 -15.10 -20.12
N PHE A 134 4.61 -14.44 -19.10
CA PHE A 134 5.28 -13.44 -18.29
C PHE A 134 5.07 -13.73 -16.81
N ALA A 135 6.14 -13.65 -16.03
CA ALA A 135 6.07 -13.64 -14.58
C ALA A 135 5.78 -12.21 -14.12
N CYS A 136 4.84 -12.09 -13.19
CA CYS A 136 4.42 -10.84 -12.61
C CYS A 136 4.54 -10.91 -11.09
N GLU A 137 5.02 -9.84 -10.47
CA GLU A 137 5.06 -9.67 -9.03
C GLU A 137 4.22 -8.47 -8.60
N PHE A 138 3.44 -8.66 -7.54
CA PHE A 138 2.59 -7.61 -7.00
C PHE A 138 2.43 -7.76 -5.49
N HIS A 139 2.27 -6.60 -4.84
CA HIS A 139 2.13 -6.50 -3.39
C HIS A 139 0.67 -6.25 -2.97
N SER A 140 -0.18 -5.89 -3.92
CA SER A 140 -1.59 -5.61 -3.72
C SER A 140 -2.42 -6.37 -4.75
N ILE A 141 -3.22 -7.32 -4.26
CA ILE A 141 -4.12 -8.12 -5.10
C ILE A 141 -5.16 -7.22 -5.76
N GLU A 142 -5.71 -6.24 -5.04
CA GLU A 142 -6.79 -5.39 -5.54
C GLU A 142 -6.34 -4.46 -6.66
N LYS A 143 -5.19 -3.81 -6.50
CA LYS A 143 -4.59 -2.98 -7.56
C LYS A 143 -4.27 -3.79 -8.80
N PHE A 144 -3.68 -4.97 -8.59
CA PHE A 144 -3.35 -5.86 -9.70
C PHE A 144 -4.61 -6.33 -10.44
N LEU A 145 -5.65 -6.78 -9.72
CA LEU A 145 -6.94 -7.13 -10.31
C LEU A 145 -7.58 -5.95 -11.05
N GLY A 146 -7.52 -4.74 -10.49
CA GLY A 146 -8.02 -3.52 -11.12
C GLY A 146 -7.30 -3.22 -12.42
N SER A 147 -5.97 -3.36 -12.46
CA SER A 147 -5.18 -3.25 -13.68
C SER A 147 -5.59 -4.30 -14.71
N LEU A 148 -5.76 -5.56 -14.30
CA LEU A 148 -6.16 -6.66 -15.20
C LEU A 148 -7.56 -6.46 -15.81
N ILE A 149 -8.54 -6.05 -15.01
CA ILE A 149 -9.92 -5.83 -15.49
C ILE A 149 -10.01 -4.63 -16.44
N SER A 150 -9.10 -3.67 -16.30
CA SER A 150 -9.06 -2.46 -17.12
C SER A 150 -8.39 -2.68 -18.48
N LEU A 151 -7.72 -3.83 -18.68
CA LEU A 151 -7.12 -4.20 -19.95
C LEU A 151 -8.21 -4.31 -21.02
N GLN A 152 -8.00 -3.64 -22.15
CA GLN A 152 -8.88 -3.74 -23.33
C GLN A 152 -8.47 -4.87 -24.27
N ALA A 153 -7.87 -5.93 -23.71
CA ALA A 153 -7.27 -7.00 -24.46
C ALA A 153 -7.37 -8.33 -23.69
N ASP A 154 -7.31 -9.41 -24.45
CA ASP A 154 -7.37 -10.75 -23.88
C ASP A 154 -6.07 -11.06 -23.14
N PHE A 155 -6.21 -11.73 -22.00
CA PHE A 155 -5.11 -12.30 -21.25
C PHE A 155 -5.59 -13.57 -20.56
N ARG A 156 -4.64 -14.40 -20.13
CA ARG A 156 -4.95 -15.59 -19.35
C ARG A 156 -4.04 -15.68 -18.14
N VAL A 157 -4.63 -15.81 -16.95
CA VAL A 157 -3.88 -16.18 -15.75
C VAL A 157 -3.55 -17.67 -15.84
N ILE A 158 -2.27 -18.01 -16.02
CA ILE A 158 -1.78 -19.40 -16.02
C ILE A 158 -1.67 -19.89 -14.58
N GLU A 159 -1.04 -19.11 -13.71
CA GLU A 159 -0.91 -19.38 -12.27
C GLU A 159 -0.90 -18.05 -11.51
N PRO A 160 -1.25 -18.03 -10.21
CA PRO A 160 -1.85 -19.12 -9.44
C PRO A 160 -3.37 -19.23 -9.66
N GLU A 161 -3.95 -20.40 -9.38
CA GLU A 161 -5.37 -20.69 -9.63
C GLU A 161 -6.32 -19.74 -8.87
N TRP A 162 -6.01 -19.42 -7.61
CA TRP A 162 -6.82 -18.51 -6.80
C TRP A 162 -7.04 -17.15 -7.45
N LEU A 163 -6.04 -16.65 -8.21
CA LEU A 163 -6.13 -15.36 -8.88
C LEU A 163 -7.11 -15.44 -10.06
N ARG A 164 -7.07 -16.55 -10.79
CA ARG A 164 -8.01 -16.84 -11.88
C ARG A 164 -9.43 -16.94 -11.36
N GLU A 165 -9.66 -17.72 -10.30
CA GLU A 165 -10.98 -17.86 -9.68
C GLU A 165 -11.54 -16.52 -9.21
N ARG A 166 -10.69 -15.69 -8.61
CA ARG A 166 -11.08 -14.37 -8.11
C ARG A 166 -11.45 -13.40 -9.24
N LEU A 167 -10.77 -13.46 -10.38
CA LEU A 167 -11.15 -12.71 -11.59
C LEU A 167 -12.50 -13.17 -12.13
N ILE A 168 -12.70 -14.48 -12.25
CA ILE A 168 -13.96 -15.07 -12.74
C ILE A 168 -15.12 -14.64 -11.84
N ALA A 169 -15.01 -14.83 -10.53
CA ALA A 169 -16.05 -14.45 -9.58
C ALA A 169 -16.36 -12.94 -9.63
N SER A 170 -15.33 -12.12 -9.84
CA SER A 170 -15.51 -10.67 -10.01
C SER A 170 -16.26 -10.33 -11.29
N ALA A 171 -15.89 -10.94 -12.41
CA ALA A 171 -16.55 -10.74 -13.70
C ALA A 171 -18.00 -11.24 -13.68
N GLU A 172 -18.26 -12.43 -13.13
CA GLU A 172 -19.61 -12.98 -12.98
C GLU A 172 -20.51 -12.07 -12.15
N ARG A 173 -19.99 -11.56 -11.02
CA ARG A 173 -20.72 -10.61 -10.17
C ARG A 173 -21.05 -9.32 -10.91
N ILE A 174 -20.12 -8.79 -11.69
CA ILE A 174 -20.35 -7.58 -12.52
C ILE A 174 -21.42 -7.89 -13.57
N LEU A 175 -21.26 -8.96 -14.34
CA LEU A 175 -22.21 -9.34 -15.39
C LEU A 175 -23.61 -9.61 -14.84
N LYS A 176 -23.72 -10.29 -13.69
CA LYS A 176 -25.01 -10.56 -13.03
C LYS A 176 -25.75 -9.27 -12.69
N ASN A 177 -25.03 -8.24 -12.26
CA ASN A 177 -25.62 -6.96 -11.84
C ASN A 177 -25.91 -6.00 -13.01
N GLN A 178 -25.59 -6.40 -14.25
CA GLN A 178 -25.82 -5.61 -15.47
C GLN A 178 -26.80 -6.28 -16.44
N LYS A 179 -27.33 -7.45 -16.07
CA LYS A 179 -28.42 -8.10 -16.81
C LYS A 179 -29.74 -7.60 -16.20
N ASP A 180 -30.44 -6.74 -16.95
CA ASP A 180 -31.87 -6.45 -16.75
C ASP A 180 -32.71 -7.73 -16.92
#